data_AF-A0A943DHA6-F1
#
_entry.id   AF-A0A943DHA6-F1
#
_cell.length_a   1.000
_cell.length_b   1.000
_cell.length_c   1.000
_cell.angle_alpha   90.00
_cell.angle_beta   90.00
_cell.angle_gamma   90.00
#
_symmetry.space_group_name_H-M   'P 1'
#
loop_
_entity.id
_entity.type
_entity.pdbx_description
1 polymer ?
#
loop_
_entity_poly.entity_id
_entity_poly.type
_entity_poly.pdbx_seq_one_letter_code
_entity_poly.pdbx_strand_id
1 'polypeptide(L)'
;MKKVLILMMSLMLCLGMAACGSKDEGSDSGASAEKDVPKVEKTVDAVAEALGLTDEKQEKAFEMVGATDGAGYGNVEIYIYDESSDAYKDVIGEGYDMMGIAVIKAAAYKDGVVLVPSGSDGIDQGIIDKFNELNF
;
A
#
# COMPACT_ATOMS: atom_id res chain seq x y z
N MET A 1 22.91 -1.04 25.23
CA MET A 1 24.21 -1.76 25.14
C MET A 1 24.04 -3.22 25.54
N LYS A 2 23.94 -4.12 24.56
CA LYS A 2 24.30 -5.54 24.66
C LYS A 2 24.24 -6.15 23.24
N LYS A 3 25.39 -6.05 22.56
CA LYS A 3 26.04 -7.09 21.72
C LYS A 3 25.14 -7.72 20.64
N VAL A 4 25.11 -7.21 19.41
CA VAL A 4 26.14 -7.44 18.36
C VAL A 4 26.48 -8.93 18.19
N LEU A 5 25.67 -9.60 17.37
CA LEU A 5 26.03 -10.78 16.57
C LEU A 5 25.99 -10.24 15.12
N ILE A 6 27.10 -9.92 14.43
CA ILE A 6 28.18 -10.81 13.97
C ILE A 6 27.51 -12.08 13.41
N LEU A 7 27.48 -12.34 12.10
CA LEU A 7 28.62 -12.40 11.19
C LEU A 7 28.12 -12.66 9.76
N MET A 8 28.79 -12.04 8.80
CA MET A 8 29.00 -12.46 7.41
C MET A 8 28.20 -13.66 6.86
N MET A 9 27.41 -13.39 5.81
CA MET A 9 27.62 -14.15 4.58
C MET A 9 28.08 -13.18 3.49
N SER A 10 29.35 -13.34 3.18
CA SER A 10 30.08 -12.63 2.15
C SER A 10 29.56 -12.97 0.75
N LEU A 11 29.83 -12.00 -0.12
CA LEU A 11 30.39 -12.21 -1.44
C LEU A 11 29.46 -12.70 -2.55
N MET A 12 29.37 -11.80 -3.53
CA MET A 12 29.42 -12.08 -4.96
C MET A 12 28.19 -12.75 -5.56
N LEU A 13 27.47 -11.94 -6.36
CA LEU A 13 27.53 -12.13 -7.80
C LEU A 13 27.34 -10.80 -8.52
N CYS A 14 28.45 -10.09 -8.75
CA CYS A 14 28.55 -9.13 -9.85
C CYS A 14 28.85 -9.93 -11.12
N LEU A 15 27.81 -10.27 -11.90
CA LEU A 15 27.97 -10.57 -13.32
C LEU A 15 27.06 -9.65 -14.11
N GLY A 16 27.68 -8.73 -14.84
CA GLY A 16 27.01 -7.87 -15.79
C GLY A 16 26.69 -8.59 -17.09
N MET A 17 25.77 -7.99 -17.84
CA MET A 17 25.82 -7.98 -19.29
C MET A 17 25.63 -6.55 -19.76
N ALA A 18 26.73 -5.96 -20.23
CA ALA A 18 26.66 -4.88 -21.19
C ALA A 18 26.19 -5.50 -22.53
N ALA A 19 24.94 -5.27 -22.89
CA ALA A 19 24.47 -5.43 -24.26
C ALA A 19 24.37 -4.03 -24.88
N CYS A 20 25.51 -3.50 -25.30
CA CYS A 20 25.57 -2.43 -26.28
C CYS A 20 25.32 -3.09 -27.65
N GLY A 21 24.05 -3.13 -28.05
CA GLY A 21 23.63 -3.52 -29.40
C GLY A 21 23.54 -2.28 -30.27
N SER A 22 24.31 -2.26 -31.36
CA SER A 22 24.36 -1.17 -32.33
C SER A 22 23.03 -0.90 -33.01
N LYS A 23 22.65 0.37 -33.03
CA LYS A 23 22.06 1.16 -34.12
C LYS A 23 21.34 0.39 -35.25
N ASP A 24 20.01 0.51 -35.29
CA ASP A 24 19.23 0.42 -36.53
C ASP A 24 18.33 1.66 -36.61
N GLU A 25 18.36 2.33 -37.77
CA GLU A 25 17.58 3.53 -38.06
C GLU A 25 16.23 3.10 -38.62
N GLY A 26 15.18 3.22 -37.81
CA GLY A 26 13.82 2.92 -38.22
C GLY A 26 12.83 3.83 -37.52
N SER A 27 12.40 4.89 -38.21
CA SER A 27 11.17 5.60 -37.87
C SER A 27 9.99 4.62 -37.91
N ASP A 28 9.32 4.42 -36.79
CA ASP A 28 7.86 4.41 -36.81
C ASP A 28 7.29 4.83 -35.46
N SER A 29 6.24 5.61 -35.59
CA SER A 29 5.46 6.32 -34.60
C SER A 29 4.78 5.45 -33.54
N GLY A 30 4.82 5.93 -32.29
CA GLY A 30 3.66 5.90 -31.39
C GLY A 30 3.32 4.58 -30.71
N ALA A 31 4.23 4.01 -29.93
CA ALA A 31 3.86 3.15 -28.81
C ALA A 31 4.05 3.95 -27.52
N SER A 32 2.95 4.45 -26.94
CA SER A 32 2.97 4.87 -25.54
C SER A 32 3.47 3.68 -24.74
N ALA A 33 4.67 3.81 -24.17
CA ALA A 33 5.16 2.87 -23.19
C ALA A 33 4.22 2.96 -21.98
N GLU A 34 3.21 2.10 -21.94
CA GLU A 34 2.51 1.80 -20.71
C GLU A 34 3.60 1.34 -19.73
N LYS A 35 3.88 2.19 -18.73
CA LYS A 35 4.75 1.78 -17.64
C LYS A 35 4.10 0.55 -17.02
N ASP A 36 4.77 -0.59 -17.11
CA ASP A 36 4.39 -1.81 -16.42
C ASP A 36 4.54 -1.53 -14.91
N VAL A 37 3.45 -1.12 -14.27
CA VAL A 37 3.41 -0.85 -12.82
C VAL A 37 3.28 -2.21 -12.12
N PRO A 38 4.27 -2.63 -11.31
CA PRO A 38 4.22 -3.91 -10.63
C PRO A 38 2.95 -4.06 -9.80
N LYS A 39 2.37 -5.26 -9.85
CA LYS A 39 1.18 -5.61 -9.09
C LYS A 39 1.52 -5.73 -7.59
N VAL A 40 0.76 -5.06 -6.75
CA VAL A 40 0.82 -5.12 -5.29
C VAL A 40 -0.22 -6.11 -4.80
N GLU A 41 0.17 -6.98 -3.86
CA GLU A 41 -0.78 -7.89 -3.23
C GLU A 41 -1.74 -7.13 -2.31
N LYS A 42 -3.01 -7.55 -2.26
CA LYS A 42 -4.02 -6.98 -1.36
C LYS A 42 -3.86 -7.51 0.08
N THR A 43 -2.70 -7.26 0.67
CA THR A 43 -2.40 -7.54 2.07
C THR A 43 -1.93 -6.26 2.74
N VAL A 44 -2.17 -6.12 4.05
CA VAL A 44 -1.78 -4.91 4.76
C VAL A 44 -0.27 -4.65 4.68
N ASP A 45 0.55 -5.69 4.79
CA ASP A 45 2.01 -5.54 4.75
C ASP A 45 2.52 -5.12 3.37
N ALA A 46 1.98 -5.69 2.28
CA ALA A 46 2.37 -5.31 0.93
C ALA A 46 1.93 -3.87 0.59
N VAL A 47 0.74 -3.45 1.03
CA VAL A 47 0.28 -2.07 0.87
C VAL A 47 1.16 -1.11 1.66
N ALA A 48 1.47 -1.43 2.92
CA ALA A 48 2.33 -0.59 3.77
C ALA A 48 3.74 -0.43 3.16
N GLU A 49 4.32 -1.52 2.65
CA GLU A 49 5.62 -1.50 1.96
C GLU A 49 5.56 -0.64 0.69
N ALA A 50 4.54 -0.82 -0.14
CA ALA A 50 4.38 -0.05 -1.39
C ALA A 50 4.20 1.45 -1.14
N LEU A 51 3.55 1.82 -0.03
CA LEU A 51 3.39 3.22 0.39
C LEU A 51 4.65 3.79 1.09
N GLY A 52 5.57 2.92 1.51
CA GLY A 52 6.78 3.29 2.25
C GLY A 52 6.48 3.68 3.70
N LEU A 53 5.48 3.06 4.33
CA LEU A 53 5.16 3.28 5.74
C LEU A 53 6.17 2.55 6.62
N THR A 54 6.89 3.29 7.46
CA THR A 54 8.00 2.74 8.26
C THR A 54 7.74 2.68 9.76
N ASP A 55 6.61 3.23 10.22
CA ASP A 55 6.20 3.14 11.62
C ASP A 55 5.95 1.68 12.03
N GLU A 56 6.01 1.40 13.32
CA GLU A 56 5.71 0.06 13.83
C GLU A 56 4.26 -0.34 13.51
N LYS A 57 4.08 -1.56 13.01
CA LYS A 57 2.76 -2.14 12.74
C LYS A 57 1.96 -2.24 14.04
N GLN A 58 0.77 -1.65 14.04
CA GLN A 58 -0.17 -1.67 15.15
C GLN A 58 -1.35 -2.58 14.81
N GLU A 59 -1.59 -3.60 15.63
CA GLU A 59 -2.77 -4.46 15.47
C GLU A 59 -4.06 -3.64 15.61
N LYS A 60 -5.03 -3.93 14.73
CA LYS A 60 -6.36 -3.31 14.74
C LYS A 60 -7.41 -4.41 14.87
N ALA A 61 -8.52 -4.07 15.50
CA ALA A 61 -9.68 -4.95 15.58
C ALA A 61 -10.51 -4.87 14.28
N PHE A 62 -9.86 -5.17 13.15
CA PHE A 62 -10.40 -4.95 11.80
C PHE A 62 -11.71 -5.73 11.54
N GLU A 63 -11.90 -6.87 12.19
CA GLU A 63 -13.14 -7.64 12.09
C GLU A 63 -14.36 -6.84 12.62
N MET A 64 -14.18 -5.93 13.58
CA MET A 64 -15.26 -5.11 14.12
C MET A 64 -15.80 -4.08 13.11
N VAL A 65 -14.99 -3.73 12.12
CA VAL A 65 -15.37 -2.82 11.03
C VAL A 65 -15.69 -3.60 9.74
N GLY A 66 -15.76 -4.93 9.80
CA GLY A 66 -16.14 -5.77 8.64
C GLY A 66 -15.03 -5.97 7.61
N ALA A 67 -13.79 -5.60 7.93
CA ALA A 67 -12.63 -5.88 7.10
C ALA A 67 -12.15 -7.33 7.27
N THR A 68 -11.44 -7.85 6.27
CA THR A 68 -10.80 -9.18 6.29
C THR A 68 -9.35 -9.14 6.79
N ASP A 69 -8.71 -7.97 6.72
CA ASP A 69 -7.38 -7.70 7.28
C ASP A 69 -7.28 -6.20 7.62
N GLY A 70 -6.43 -5.83 8.58
CA GLY A 70 -6.19 -4.44 8.89
C GLY A 70 -5.10 -4.19 9.93
N ALA A 71 -4.33 -3.13 9.75
CA ALA A 71 -3.36 -2.65 10.72
C ALA A 71 -3.10 -1.13 10.60
N GLY A 72 -2.52 -0.55 11.64
CA GLY A 72 -2.07 0.84 11.67
C GLY A 72 -0.56 0.98 11.49
N TYR A 73 -0.13 2.06 10.86
CA TYR A 73 1.25 2.52 10.73
C TYR A 73 1.25 4.04 10.93
N GLY A 74 1.64 4.51 12.12
CA GLY A 74 1.60 5.94 12.45
C GLY A 74 0.17 6.50 12.40
N ASN A 75 -0.03 7.51 11.54
CA ASN A 75 -1.32 8.16 11.31
C ASN A 75 -2.16 7.51 10.19
N VAL A 76 -1.76 6.35 9.66
CA VAL A 76 -2.47 5.64 8.59
C VAL A 76 -2.94 4.29 9.10
N GLU A 77 -4.23 4.00 8.95
CA GLU A 77 -4.77 2.64 9.07
C GLU A 77 -5.09 2.09 7.68
N ILE A 78 -4.68 0.86 7.41
CA ILE A 78 -4.98 0.13 6.18
C ILE A 78 -5.99 -0.94 6.54
N TYR A 79 -7.09 -1.02 5.79
CA TYR A 79 -8.09 -2.08 5.91
C TYR A 79 -8.36 -2.71 4.55
N ILE A 80 -8.47 -4.04 4.52
CA ILE A 80 -8.78 -4.81 3.31
C ILE A 80 -10.20 -5.36 3.46
N TYR A 81 -11.03 -5.15 2.45
CA TYR A 81 -12.43 -5.57 2.44
C TYR A 81 -12.74 -6.47 1.25
N ASP A 82 -13.81 -7.26 1.40
CA ASP A 82 -14.60 -7.71 0.26
C ASP A 82 -15.38 -6.50 -0.31
N GLU A 83 -15.14 -6.19 -1.59
CA GLU A 83 -15.78 -5.07 -2.29
C GLU A 83 -17.32 -5.17 -2.36
N SER A 84 -17.85 -6.38 -2.22
CA SER A 84 -19.29 -6.61 -2.20
C SER A 84 -19.93 -6.39 -0.82
N SER A 85 -19.12 -6.29 0.24
CA SER A 85 -19.59 -6.14 1.61
C SER A 85 -20.27 -4.79 1.85
N ASP A 86 -21.27 -4.78 2.73
CA ASP A 86 -21.92 -3.52 3.13
C ASP A 86 -20.99 -2.63 3.96
N ALA A 87 -20.14 -3.24 4.79
CA ALA A 87 -19.12 -2.51 5.54
C ALA A 87 -18.16 -1.72 4.62
N TYR A 88 -17.72 -2.30 3.51
CA TYR A 88 -16.90 -1.58 2.52
C TYR A 88 -17.66 -0.37 1.96
N LYS A 89 -18.91 -0.57 1.52
CA LYS A 89 -19.75 0.50 0.95
C LYS A 89 -19.98 1.63 1.96
N ASP A 90 -20.18 1.29 3.23
CA ASP A 90 -20.35 2.26 4.31
C ASP A 90 -19.08 3.09 4.51
N VAL A 91 -17.91 2.45 4.64
CA VAL A 91 -16.64 3.15 4.90
C VAL A 91 -16.24 4.08 3.76
N ILE A 92 -16.49 3.71 2.49
CA ILE A 92 -16.16 4.57 1.32
C ILE A 92 -17.23 5.63 1.03
N GLY A 93 -18.40 5.52 1.66
CA GLY A 93 -19.53 6.42 1.48
C GLY A 93 -19.69 7.40 2.64
N GLU A 94 -20.76 7.21 3.42
CA GLU A 94 -21.09 8.09 4.55
C GLU A 94 -20.15 7.88 5.74
N GLY A 95 -19.58 6.68 5.89
CA GLY A 95 -18.76 6.22 7.00
C GLY A 95 -19.45 5.08 7.76
N TYR A 96 -18.66 4.18 8.34
CA TYR A 96 -19.15 3.09 9.19
C TYR A 96 -19.24 3.56 10.64
N ASP A 97 -20.46 3.53 11.20
CA ASP A 97 -20.72 3.92 12.58
C ASP A 97 -20.43 2.76 13.54
N MET A 98 -19.36 2.88 14.34
CA MET A 98 -19.06 1.95 15.43
C MET A 98 -19.96 2.22 16.64
N MET A 99 -21.27 2.03 16.46
CA MET A 99 -22.28 2.13 17.51
C MET A 99 -22.23 3.46 18.31
N GLY A 100 -21.97 4.57 17.62
CA GLY A 100 -21.90 5.91 18.19
C GLY A 100 -20.58 6.25 18.90
N ILE A 101 -19.58 5.36 18.86
CA ILE A 101 -18.26 5.61 19.47
C ILE A 101 -17.39 6.43 18.51
N ALA A 102 -17.34 6.02 17.25
CA ALA A 102 -16.59 6.68 16.20
C ALA A 102 -17.18 6.33 14.84
N VAL A 103 -16.97 7.22 13.87
CA VAL A 103 -17.28 6.97 12.46
C VAL A 103 -15.98 6.70 11.73
N ILE A 104 -15.86 5.50 11.14
CA ILE A 104 -14.72 5.10 10.32
C ILE A 104 -15.02 5.48 8.87
N LYS A 105 -14.19 6.34 8.29
CA LYS A 105 -14.38 6.85 6.93
C LYS A 105 -13.09 6.79 6.15
N ALA A 106 -13.18 6.32 4.92
CA ALA A 106 -12.05 6.27 3.99
C ALA A 106 -11.54 7.69 3.69
N ALA A 107 -10.23 7.89 3.82
CA ALA A 107 -9.53 9.01 3.18
C ALA A 107 -9.17 8.67 1.72
N ALA A 108 -8.87 7.41 1.43
CA ALA A 108 -8.66 6.89 0.08
C ALA A 108 -9.10 5.43 0.01
N TYR A 109 -9.54 4.98 -1.16
CA TYR A 109 -9.92 3.58 -1.38
C TYR A 109 -9.70 3.17 -2.85
N LYS A 110 -9.35 1.89 -3.05
CA LYS A 110 -9.14 1.29 -4.37
C LYS A 110 -9.19 -0.23 -4.27
N ASP A 111 -9.98 -0.87 -5.11
CA ASP A 111 -10.03 -2.34 -5.26
C ASP A 111 -10.15 -3.12 -3.92
N GLY A 112 -11.02 -2.64 -3.02
CA GLY A 112 -11.22 -3.23 -1.68
C GLY A 112 -10.19 -2.84 -0.61
N VAL A 113 -9.13 -2.12 -0.97
CA VAL A 113 -8.16 -1.55 -0.01
C VAL A 113 -8.62 -0.15 0.39
N VAL A 114 -8.58 0.16 1.69
CA VAL A 114 -8.99 1.44 2.25
C VAL A 114 -7.92 2.00 3.17
N LEU A 115 -7.64 3.30 3.02
CA LEU A 115 -6.84 4.08 3.96
C LEU A 115 -7.76 4.93 4.85
N VAL A 116 -7.58 4.84 6.16
CA VAL A 116 -8.31 5.61 7.18
C VAL A 116 -7.30 6.41 8.01
N PRO A 117 -7.55 7.70 8.31
CA PRO A 117 -6.68 8.46 9.17
C PRO A 117 -6.75 7.94 10.62
N SER A 118 -5.60 7.66 11.21
CA SER A 118 -5.47 7.42 12.65
C SER A 118 -5.20 8.78 13.32
N GLY A 119 -6.24 9.37 13.91
CA GLY A 119 -6.17 10.65 14.63
C GLY A 119 -6.64 11.88 13.84
N SER A 120 -6.34 13.08 14.37
CA SER A 120 -6.84 14.36 13.85
C SER A 120 -6.09 14.91 12.64
N ASP A 121 -4.86 14.43 12.42
CA ASP A 121 -3.91 15.08 11.51
C ASP A 121 -4.10 14.66 10.05
N GLY A 122 -5.03 13.73 9.79
CA GLY A 122 -5.31 13.21 8.45
C GLY A 122 -4.18 12.32 7.92
N ILE A 123 -4.23 12.02 6.62
CA ILE A 123 -3.18 11.30 5.90
C ILE A 123 -2.44 12.30 5.01
N ASP A 124 -1.12 12.19 4.94
CA ASP A 124 -0.30 12.99 4.04
C ASP A 124 -0.74 12.81 2.58
N GLN A 125 -0.89 13.90 1.84
CA GLN A 125 -1.38 13.84 0.45
C GLN A 125 -0.47 13.01 -0.45
N GLY A 126 0.85 13.00 -0.22
CA GLY A 126 1.79 12.18 -0.97
C GLY A 126 1.59 10.68 -0.74
N ILE A 127 1.05 10.26 0.40
CA ILE A 127 0.66 8.88 0.65
C ILE A 127 -0.61 8.54 -0.15
N ILE A 128 -1.60 9.45 -0.18
CA ILE A 128 -2.84 9.26 -0.96
C ILE A 128 -2.52 9.18 -2.46
N ASP A 129 -1.65 10.06 -2.96
CA ASP A 129 -1.27 10.07 -4.37
C ASP A 129 -0.57 8.77 -4.76
N LYS A 130 0.42 8.31 -3.97
CA LYS A 130 1.06 7.01 -4.15
C LYS A 130 0.06 5.86 -4.12
N PHE A 131 -0.87 5.88 -3.18
CA PHE A 131 -1.90 4.85 -3.07
C PHE A 131 -2.75 4.75 -4.34
N ASN A 132 -3.15 5.88 -4.92
CA ASN A 132 -3.93 5.90 -6.15
C ASN A 132 -3.17 5.36 -7.37
N GLU A 133 -1.84 5.45 -7.35
CA GLU A 133 -0.94 4.90 -8.39
C GLU A 133 -0.70 3.38 -8.25
N LEU A 134 -1.03 2.76 -7.11
CA LEU A 134 -0.85 1.33 -6.91
C LEU A 134 -1.74 0.50 -7.84
N ASN A 135 -1.25 -0.68 -8.24
CA ASN A 135 -1.97 -1.62 -9.09
C ASN A 135 -2.22 -2.91 -8.30
N PHE A 136 -3.47 -3.32 -8.11
CA PHE A 136 -3.88 -4.44 -7.23
C PHE A 136 -4.46 -5.66 -7.96
#